data_AF-A0A8S3C273-F1
#
_entry.id   AF-A0A8S3C273-F1
#
_cell.length_a   1.000
_cell.length_b   1.000
_cell.length_c   1.000
_cell.angle_alpha   90.00
_cell.angle_beta   90.00
_cell.angle_gamma   90.00
#
_symmetry.space_group_name_H-M   'P 1'
#
loop_
_entity.id
_entity.type
_entity.pdbx_description
1 polymer ?
#
loop_
_entity_poly.entity_id
_entity_poly.type
_entity_poly.pdbx_seq_one_letter_code
_entity_poly.pdbx_strand_id
1 'polypeptide(L)'
;IIACVTLSCKYQDSPSQVIDYELIAQCYSIEDVRLIQNAEIELLEYFEYDICVATPDHFFSYLINLTADDVKSKQAIEQARSVFFMNFLSNERADLFYNYPSSIVTLSFIYNIASNKTFIMEQMKSFLVHKKDPSHYFKQLLLCTDLLQSCNVING
;
A
#
# COMPACT_ATOMS: atom_id res chain seq x y z
N ILE A 1 -11.69 -9.75 -11.44
CA ILE A 1 -12.03 -8.63 -10.51
C ILE A 1 -12.72 -9.17 -9.26
N ILE A 2 -13.94 -9.71 -9.33
CA ILE A 2 -14.67 -10.19 -8.14
C ILE A 2 -13.85 -11.21 -7.34
N ALA A 3 -13.25 -12.20 -8.01
CA ALA A 3 -12.34 -13.16 -7.38
C ALA A 3 -11.12 -12.51 -6.69
N CYS A 4 -10.56 -11.43 -7.27
CA CYS A 4 -9.46 -10.68 -6.65
C CYS A 4 -9.93 -9.97 -5.37
N VAL A 5 -11.13 -9.38 -5.41
CA VAL A 5 -11.74 -8.69 -4.25
C VAL A 5 -12.05 -9.70 -3.14
N THR A 6 -12.68 -10.83 -3.44
CA THR A 6 -12.95 -11.87 -2.43
C THR A 6 -11.67 -12.46 -1.85
N LEU A 7 -10.63 -12.72 -2.66
CA LEU A 7 -9.31 -13.11 -2.15
C LEU A 7 -8.72 -12.04 -1.24
N SER A 8 -8.74 -10.75 -1.62
CA SER A 8 -8.25 -9.68 -0.74
C SER A 8 -9.00 -9.64 0.58
N CYS A 9 -10.34 -9.75 0.58
CA CYS A 9 -11.14 -9.78 1.81
C CYS A 9 -10.81 -10.97 2.72
N LYS A 10 -10.60 -12.16 2.16
CA LYS A 10 -10.22 -13.36 2.93
C LYS A 10 -8.88 -13.22 3.66
N TYR A 11 -7.93 -12.51 3.06
CA TYR A 11 -6.53 -12.52 3.49
C TYR A 11 -6.05 -11.20 4.14
N GLN A 12 -6.78 -10.08 4.04
CA GLN A 12 -6.36 -8.80 4.64
C GLN A 12 -6.69 -8.66 6.14
N ASP A 13 -7.93 -8.94 6.58
CA ASP A 13 -8.36 -8.42 7.89
C ASP A 13 -8.76 -9.49 8.93
N SER A 14 -9.14 -10.70 8.50
CA SER A 14 -9.31 -11.83 9.42
C SER A 14 -9.54 -13.12 8.64
N PRO A 15 -8.74 -14.19 8.82
CA PRO A 15 -8.95 -15.49 8.15
C PRO A 15 -10.27 -16.19 8.53
N SER A 16 -11.09 -15.56 9.37
CA SER A 16 -12.37 -16.06 9.88
C SER A 16 -13.61 -15.44 9.20
N GLN A 17 -13.45 -14.55 8.22
CA GLN A 17 -14.60 -13.97 7.54
C GLN A 17 -15.19 -14.99 6.54
N VAL A 18 -16.38 -15.49 6.86
CA VAL A 18 -17.12 -16.38 5.96
C VAL A 18 -17.57 -15.56 4.74
N ILE A 19 -17.05 -15.90 3.57
CA ILE A 19 -17.46 -15.29 2.31
C ILE A 19 -18.76 -15.95 1.85
N ASP A 20 -19.83 -15.16 1.78
CA ASP A 20 -21.11 -15.59 1.20
C ASP A 20 -21.06 -15.42 -0.32
N TYR A 21 -20.66 -16.49 -1.00
CA TYR A 21 -20.55 -16.48 -2.46
C TYR A 21 -21.88 -16.37 -3.18
N GLU A 22 -22.97 -16.87 -2.60
CA GLU A 22 -24.32 -16.78 -3.17
C GLU A 22 -24.77 -15.32 -3.20
N LEU A 23 -24.58 -14.60 -2.08
CA LEU A 23 -24.86 -13.17 -2.01
C LEU A 23 -24.01 -12.38 -3.02
N ILE A 24 -22.73 -12.68 -3.14
CA ILE A 24 -21.84 -12.02 -4.11
C ILE A 24 -22.31 -12.30 -5.53
N ALA A 25 -22.61 -13.55 -5.88
CA ALA A 25 -23.08 -13.92 -7.20
C ALA A 25 -24.40 -13.21 -7.55
N GLN A 26 -25.33 -13.09 -6.60
CA GLN A 26 -26.57 -12.34 -6.77
C GLN A 26 -26.32 -10.85 -7.02
N CYS A 27 -25.47 -10.20 -6.20
CA CYS A 27 -25.13 -8.78 -6.34
C CYS A 27 -24.52 -8.44 -7.70
N TYR A 28 -23.76 -9.38 -8.29
CA TYR A 28 -23.08 -9.18 -9.57
C TYR A 28 -23.74 -9.91 -10.75
N SER A 29 -24.94 -10.47 -10.56
CA SER A 29 -25.68 -11.23 -11.60
C SER A 29 -24.86 -12.36 -12.24
N ILE A 30 -24.09 -13.09 -11.42
CA ILE A 30 -23.34 -14.27 -11.84
C ILE A 30 -24.21 -15.51 -11.65
N GLU A 31 -24.46 -16.26 -12.73
CA GLU A 31 -25.35 -17.43 -12.70
C GLU A 31 -24.76 -18.64 -11.95
N ASP A 32 -23.43 -18.79 -11.96
CA ASP A 32 -22.73 -19.91 -11.30
C ASP A 32 -21.61 -19.41 -10.39
N VAL A 33 -21.82 -19.57 -9.07
CA VAL A 33 -20.84 -19.25 -8.01
C VAL A 33 -19.48 -19.90 -8.27
N ARG A 34 -19.44 -21.08 -8.88
CA ARG A 34 -18.18 -21.80 -9.14
C ARG A 34 -17.25 -21.03 -10.06
N LEU A 35 -17.76 -20.12 -10.88
CA LEU A 35 -16.92 -19.25 -11.71
C LEU A 35 -16.06 -18.32 -10.85
N ILE A 36 -16.59 -17.81 -9.74
CA ILE A 36 -15.83 -16.98 -8.80
C ILE A 36 -14.77 -17.83 -8.11
N GLN A 37 -15.14 -19.01 -7.62
CA GLN A 37 -14.25 -19.92 -6.90
C GLN A 37 -13.11 -20.46 -7.78
N ASN A 38 -13.41 -20.88 -9.01
CA ASN A 38 -12.40 -21.33 -9.96
C ASN A 38 -11.42 -20.21 -10.30
N ALA A 39 -11.93 -18.99 -10.52
CA ALA A 39 -11.06 -17.84 -10.75
C ALA A 39 -10.18 -17.51 -9.53
N GLU A 40 -10.65 -17.73 -8.30
CA GLU A 40 -9.78 -17.59 -7.12
C GLU A 40 -8.66 -18.64 -7.10
N ILE A 41 -8.96 -19.89 -7.44
CA ILE A 41 -7.95 -20.97 -7.52
C ILE A 41 -6.91 -20.62 -8.58
N GLU A 42 -7.33 -20.22 -9.78
CA GLU A 42 -6.43 -19.80 -10.85
C GLU A 42 -5.54 -18.63 -10.44
N LEU A 43 -6.08 -17.64 -9.71
CA LEU A 43 -5.29 -16.54 -9.17
C LEU A 43 -4.27 -17.00 -8.13
N LEU A 44 -4.66 -17.90 -7.21
CA LEU A 44 -3.76 -18.46 -6.22
C LEU A 44 -2.61 -19.23 -6.87
N GLU A 45 -2.91 -20.05 -7.88
CA GLU A 45 -1.90 -20.78 -8.65
C GLU A 45 -0.97 -19.81 -9.41
N TYR A 46 -1.54 -18.77 -10.04
CA TYR A 46 -0.77 -17.75 -10.75
C TYR A 46 0.22 -17.01 -9.84
N PHE A 47 -0.18 -16.71 -8.60
CA PHE A 47 0.68 -16.06 -7.61
C PHE A 47 1.52 -17.04 -6.79
N GLU A 48 1.55 -18.33 -7.12
CA GLU A 48 2.27 -19.36 -6.35
C GLU A 48 1.90 -19.37 -4.86
N TYR A 49 0.64 -19.03 -4.56
CA TYR A 49 0.10 -18.82 -3.21
C TYR A 49 0.76 -17.68 -2.41
N ASP A 50 1.64 -16.87 -3.03
CA ASP A 50 2.19 -15.65 -2.45
C ASP A 50 1.28 -14.44 -2.71
N ILE A 51 0.17 -14.40 -1.96
CA ILE A 51 -0.85 -13.35 -2.05
C ILE A 51 -0.75 -12.30 -0.94
N CYS A 52 0.24 -12.45 -0.05
CA CYS A 52 0.48 -11.52 1.05
C CYS A 52 1.24 -10.29 0.56
N VAL A 53 0.51 -9.26 0.15
CA VAL A 53 1.12 -8.01 -0.30
C VAL A 53 1.28 -7.05 0.88
N ALA A 54 2.51 -6.62 1.15
CA ALA A 54 2.76 -5.52 2.07
C ALA A 54 2.19 -4.23 1.49
N THR A 55 1.16 -3.65 2.09
CA THR A 55 0.55 -2.42 1.59
C THR A 55 1.19 -1.17 2.21
N PRO A 56 1.13 -0.02 1.53
CA PRO A 56 1.50 1.28 2.11
C PRO A 56 0.74 1.60 3.40
N ASP A 57 -0.49 1.12 3.51
CA ASP A 57 -1.37 1.36 4.66
C ASP A 57 -0.80 0.84 5.98
N HIS A 58 -0.24 -0.37 5.96
CA HIS A 58 0.45 -0.94 7.11
C HIS A 58 1.63 -0.06 7.54
N PHE A 59 2.34 0.52 6.57
CA PHE A 59 3.48 1.37 6.87
C PHE A 59 3.07 2.74 7.40
N PHE A 60 2.01 3.34 6.88
CA PHE A 60 1.40 4.54 7.46
C PHE A 60 0.97 4.29 8.91
N SER A 61 0.28 3.18 9.17
CA SER A 61 -0.18 2.82 10.52
C SER A 61 0.99 2.62 11.49
N TYR A 62 2.07 1.98 11.04
CA TYR A 62 3.30 1.85 11.80
C TYR A 62 3.91 3.22 12.16
N LEU A 63 4.03 4.13 11.19
CA LEU A 63 4.59 5.46 11.43
C LEU A 63 3.70 6.30 12.36
N ILE A 64 2.37 6.25 12.20
CA ILE A 64 1.42 6.92 13.09
C ILE A 64 1.63 6.48 14.54
N ASN A 65 1.76 5.18 14.77
CA ASN A 65 2.00 4.61 16.09
C ASN A 65 3.36 5.02 16.67
N LEU A 66 4.41 5.08 15.84
CA LEU A 66 5.72 5.59 16.27
C LEU A 66 5.68 7.07 16.69
N THR A 67 4.80 7.85 16.06
CA THR A 67 4.63 9.29 16.33
C THR A 67 3.50 9.59 17.30
N ALA A 68 3.01 8.61 18.06
CA ALA A 68 1.83 8.78 18.90
C ALA A 68 1.94 9.98 19.88
N ASP A 69 3.16 10.24 20.37
CA ASP A 69 3.45 11.32 21.32
C ASP A 69 3.73 12.69 20.65
N ASP A 70 3.93 12.73 19.33
CA ASP A 70 4.10 13.97 18.55
C ASP A 70 2.86 14.24 17.70
N VAL A 71 1.92 14.97 18.29
CA VAL A 71 0.63 15.32 17.66
C VAL A 71 0.81 15.95 16.28
N LYS A 72 1.81 16.80 16.08
CA LYS A 72 2.01 17.48 14.79
C LYS A 72 2.50 16.50 13.72
N SER A 73 3.47 15.66 14.07
CA SER A 73 3.99 14.65 13.16
C SER A 73 2.94 13.60 12.83
N LYS A 74 2.16 13.16 13.82
CA LYS A 74 1.02 12.25 13.63
C LYS A 74 0.00 12.83 12.64
N GLN A 75 -0.45 14.07 12.85
CA GLN A 75 -1.40 14.74 11.95
C GLN A 75 -0.85 14.86 10.52
N ALA A 76 0.44 15.18 10.37
CA ALA A 76 1.07 15.25 9.06
C ALA A 76 1.09 13.88 8.34
N ILE A 77 1.35 12.78 9.07
CA ILE A 77 1.34 11.43 8.51
C ILE A 77 -0.08 10.99 8.17
N GLU A 78 -1.07 11.29 9.01
CA GLU A 78 -2.49 11.01 8.73
C GLU A 78 -3.01 11.79 7.52
N GLN A 79 -2.59 13.06 7.38
CA GLN A 79 -2.89 13.86 6.20
C GLN A 79 -2.23 13.27 4.95
N ALA A 80 -0.95 12.91 5.02
CA ALA A 80 -0.25 12.25 3.92
C ALA A 80 -0.93 10.93 3.53
N ARG A 81 -1.35 10.10 4.50
CA ARG A 81 -2.12 8.87 4.26
C ARG A 81 -3.40 9.17 3.48
N SER A 82 -4.14 10.20 3.89
CA SER A 82 -5.40 10.58 3.23
C SER A 82 -5.18 11.03 1.78
N VAL A 83 -4.19 11.90 1.55
CA VAL A 83 -3.84 12.37 0.19
C VAL A 83 -3.33 11.20 -0.66
N PHE A 84 -2.59 10.26 -0.06
CA PHE A 84 -2.14 9.04 -0.73
C PHE A 84 -3.33 8.26 -1.28
N PHE A 85 -4.31 7.91 -0.46
CA PHE A 85 -5.46 7.12 -0.94
C PHE A 85 -6.32 7.86 -1.97
N MET A 86 -6.43 9.18 -1.87
CA MET A 86 -7.15 9.99 -2.87
C MET A 86 -6.45 9.99 -4.23
N ASN A 87 -5.11 10.05 -4.25
CA ASN A 87 -4.34 10.29 -5.47
C ASN A 87 -3.68 9.03 -6.06
N PHE A 88 -3.62 7.92 -5.32
CA PHE A 88 -2.79 6.77 -5.70
C PHE A 88 -3.58 5.50 -6.03
N LEU A 89 -4.90 5.50 -5.79
CA LEU A 89 -5.79 4.41 -6.21
C LEU A 89 -6.22 4.51 -7.69
N SER A 90 -5.83 5.56 -8.41
CA SER A 90 -6.03 5.66 -9.87
C SER A 90 -4.97 4.83 -10.62
N ASN A 91 -5.40 4.03 -11.60
CA ASN A 91 -4.61 3.05 -12.37
C ASN A 91 -3.22 3.51 -12.87
N GLU A 92 -2.96 4.81 -13.03
CA GLU A 92 -1.69 5.34 -13.56
C GLU A 92 -0.47 5.15 -12.63
N ARG A 93 -0.65 4.61 -11.41
CA ARG A 93 0.39 4.61 -10.38
C ARG A 93 0.65 3.24 -9.74
N ALA A 94 -0.01 2.18 -10.21
CA ALA A 94 0.24 0.80 -9.77
C ALA A 94 1.68 0.34 -10.03
N ASP A 95 2.30 0.86 -11.11
CA ASP A 95 3.69 0.63 -11.51
C ASP A 95 4.72 0.94 -10.42
N LEU A 96 4.40 1.85 -9.50
CA LEU A 96 5.29 2.19 -8.39
C LEU A 96 5.45 1.03 -7.41
N PHE A 97 4.41 0.23 -7.19
CA PHE A 97 4.47 -0.93 -6.28
C PHE A 97 5.12 -2.16 -6.92
N TYR A 98 5.21 -2.21 -8.26
CA TYR A 98 6.00 -3.23 -8.95
C TYR A 98 7.51 -2.93 -8.88
N ASN A 99 7.89 -1.65 -8.87
CA ASN A 99 9.30 -1.24 -8.93
C ASN A 99 9.93 -0.93 -7.57
N TYR A 100 9.13 -0.60 -6.56
CA TYR A 100 9.61 -0.16 -5.26
C TYR A 100 8.87 -0.84 -4.10
N PRO A 101 9.58 -1.16 -2.99
CA PRO A 101 8.92 -1.64 -1.78
C PRO A 101 7.90 -0.62 -1.25
N SER A 102 6.78 -1.09 -0.69
CA SER A 102 5.72 -0.22 -0.16
C SER A 102 6.18 0.76 0.91
N SER A 103 7.19 0.40 1.71
CA SER A 103 7.84 1.31 2.66
C SER A 103 8.56 2.47 1.97
N ILE A 104 9.24 2.22 0.84
CA ILE A 104 9.91 3.25 0.03
C ILE A 104 8.87 4.17 -0.60
N VAL A 105 7.81 3.62 -1.18
CA VAL A 105 6.72 4.42 -1.78
C VAL A 105 6.07 5.31 -0.72
N THR A 106 5.76 4.75 0.46
CA THR A 106 5.15 5.49 1.58
C THR A 106 6.04 6.62 2.08
N LEU A 107 7.32 6.33 2.36
CA LEU A 107 8.27 7.33 2.84
C LEU A 107 8.51 8.43 1.79
N SER A 108 8.63 8.07 0.51
CA SER A 108 8.79 9.03 -0.58
C SER A 108 7.57 9.94 -0.71
N PHE A 109 6.37 9.41 -0.50
CA PHE A 109 5.14 10.19 -0.52
C PHE A 109 5.03 11.13 0.68
N ILE A 110 5.26 10.64 1.89
CA ILE A 110 5.26 11.46 3.10
C ILE A 110 6.34 12.54 2.99
N TYR A 111 7.54 12.18 2.53
CA TYR A 111 8.62 13.14 2.30
C TYR A 111 8.16 14.27 1.39
N ASN A 112 7.45 13.96 0.31
CA ASN A 112 6.97 14.96 -0.64
C ASN A 112 5.93 15.93 -0.06
N ILE A 113 4.99 15.44 0.75
CA ILE A 113 3.90 16.26 1.33
C ILE A 113 4.30 16.97 2.62
N ALA A 114 5.18 16.38 3.43
CA ALA A 114 5.53 16.91 4.72
C ALA A 114 6.21 18.29 4.61
N SER A 115 5.71 19.25 5.39
CA SER A 115 6.34 20.56 5.55
C SER A 115 7.69 20.47 6.29
N ASN A 116 7.84 19.49 7.18
CA ASN A 116 9.08 19.23 7.92
C ASN A 116 9.87 18.06 7.31
N LYS A 117 10.66 18.36 6.27
CA LYS A 117 11.49 17.36 5.55
C LYS A 117 12.57 16.74 6.45
N THR A 118 13.08 17.48 7.44
CA THR A 118 14.13 17.01 8.35
C THR A 118 13.65 15.85 9.22
N PHE A 119 12.46 15.99 9.81
CA PHE A 119 11.84 14.93 10.61
C PHE A 119 11.64 13.64 9.80
N ILE A 120 11.12 13.76 8.58
CA ILE A 120 10.91 12.59 7.71
C ILE A 120 12.24 11.94 7.35
N MET A 121 13.28 12.73 7.06
CA MET A 121 14.62 12.19 6.84
C MET A 121 15.19 11.45 8.05
N GLU A 122 14.89 11.88 9.28
CA GLU A 122 15.30 11.16 10.49
C GLU A 122 14.56 9.83 10.65
N GLN A 123 13.25 9.80 10.40
CA GLN A 123 12.46 8.55 10.40
C GLN A 123 12.94 7.59 9.30
N MET A 124 13.26 8.10 8.12
CA MET A 124 13.82 7.32 7.02
C MET A 124 15.18 6.73 7.43
N LYS A 125 16.09 7.54 7.97
CA LYS A 125 17.38 7.05 8.46
C LYS A 125 17.21 5.96 9.52
N SER A 126 16.34 6.18 10.50
CA SER A 126 16.04 5.21 11.56
C SER A 126 15.54 3.88 10.97
N PHE A 127 14.61 3.92 10.01
CA PHE A 127 14.13 2.73 9.31
C PHE A 127 15.24 2.01 8.51
N LEU A 128 16.10 2.78 7.84
CA LEU A 128 17.16 2.26 6.97
C LEU A 128 18.27 1.55 7.76
N VAL A 129 18.57 1.98 8.98
CA VAL A 129 19.64 1.39 9.82
C VAL A 129 19.39 -0.10 10.09
N HIS A 130 18.13 -0.53 10.11
CA HIS A 130 17.77 -1.93 10.37
C HIS A 130 17.72 -2.79 9.10
N LYS A 131 18.05 -2.24 7.93
CA LYS A 131 18.09 -2.99 6.66
C LYS A 131 19.49 -3.54 6.40
N LYS A 132 19.54 -4.72 5.75
CA LYS A 132 20.81 -5.36 5.35
C LYS A 132 21.66 -4.49 4.41
N ASP A 133 21.02 -3.60 3.63
CA ASP A 133 21.71 -2.64 2.75
C ASP A 133 21.03 -1.26 2.78
N PRO A 134 21.43 -0.38 3.72
CA PRO A 134 20.85 0.95 3.88
C PRO A 134 21.10 1.87 2.67
N SER A 135 22.25 1.73 2.01
CA SER A 135 22.64 2.57 0.87
C SER A 135 21.78 2.31 -0.35
N HIS A 136 21.48 1.03 -0.63
CA HIS A 136 20.58 0.65 -1.71
C HIS A 136 19.17 1.21 -1.49
N TYR A 137 18.61 1.06 -0.29
CA TYR A 137 17.28 1.59 0.03
C TYR A 137 17.23 3.12 -0.04
N PHE A 138 18.28 3.82 0.41
CA PHE A 138 18.36 5.26 0.29
C PHE A 138 18.34 5.72 -1.18
N LYS A 139 19.07 5.03 -2.06
CA LYS A 139 19.04 5.29 -3.50
C LYS A 139 17.64 5.04 -4.10
N GLN A 140 17.00 3.93 -3.76
CA GLN A 140 15.63 3.64 -4.22
C GLN A 140 14.65 4.73 -3.80
N LEU A 141 14.81 5.26 -2.60
CA LEU A 141 13.98 6.32 -2.08
C LEU A 141 14.13 7.64 -2.84
N LEU A 142 15.36 8.04 -3.16
CA LEU A 142 15.58 9.25 -3.95
C LEU A 142 14.96 9.10 -5.34
N LEU A 143 15.18 7.96 -6.00
CA LEU A 143 14.60 7.66 -7.32
C LEU A 143 13.07 7.64 -7.29
N CYS A 144 12.47 7.05 -6.26
CA CYS A 144 11.01 7.01 -6.09
C CYS A 144 10.46 8.42 -5.83
N THR A 145 11.16 9.24 -5.05
CA THR A 145 10.79 10.63 -4.78
C THR A 145 10.79 11.48 -6.05
N ASP A 146 11.85 11.36 -6.88
CA ASP A 146 11.96 12.07 -8.15
C ASP A 146 10.85 11.65 -9.12
N LEU A 147 10.55 10.34 -9.19
CA LEU A 147 9.48 9.80 -10.01
C LEU A 147 8.12 10.36 -9.58
N LEU A 148 7.81 10.36 -8.28
CA LEU A 148 6.57 10.92 -7.74
C LEU A 148 6.40 12.41 -8.08
N GLN A 149 7.48 13.20 -8.05
CA GLN A 149 7.46 14.60 -8.44
C GLN A 149 7.23 14.77 -9.94
N SER A 150 7.88 13.95 -10.78
CA SER A 150 7.71 13.98 -12.23
C SER A 150 6.29 13.63 -12.68
N CYS A 151 5.58 12.80 -11.89
CA CYS A 151 4.21 12.38 -12.15
C CYS A 151 3.14 13.40 -11.68
N ASN A 152 3.51 14.61 -11.25
CA ASN A 152 2.60 15.63 -10.70
C ASN A 152 1.70 15.11 -9.56
N VAL A 153 2.14 14.07 -8.85
CA VAL A 153 1.35 13.41 -7.78
C VAL A 153 0.99 14.36 -6.63
N ILE A 154 1.80 15.40 -6.46
CA ILE A 154 1.78 16.33 -5.33
C ILE A 154 1.04 17.63 -5.67
N ASN A 155 0.88 17.95 -6.96
CA ASN A 155 0.27 19.20 -7.43
C ASN A 155 -1.18 19.02 -7.93
N GLY A 156 -1.80 17.87 -7.64
CA GLY A 156 -3.23 17.64 -7.87
C GLY A 156 -4.08 18.54 -6.99
#